data_AF-A0A3B9YU77-F1
#
_entry.id   AF-A0A3B9YU77-F1
#
_cell.length_a   1.000
_cell.length_b   1.000
_cell.length_c   1.000
_cell.angle_alpha   90.00
_cell.angle_beta   90.00
_cell.angle_gamma   90.00
#
_symmetry.space_group_name_H-M   'P 1'
#
loop_
_entity.id
_entity.type
_entity.pdbx_description
1 polymer ?
#
loop_
_entity_poly.entity_id
_entity_poly.type
_entity_poly.pdbx_seq_one_letter_code
_entity_poly.pdbx_strand_id
1 'polypeptide(L)'
;GVPSRMNVGQILETHLGWACRGLGRQVGDTLEKVQRDGKFEPLRKQMKAIYGAETDLADLPDTDLVTAAQQLTGGVAIATPVFDGAREDDINKMLEAAGLSKSGQVKLYDGRSGEP
;
A
#
# COMPACT_ATOMS: atom_id res chain seq x y z
N GLY A 1 10.80 -1.03 24.97
CA GLY A 1 9.37 -0.72 24.87
C GLY A 1 8.57 -1.90 24.38
N VAL A 2 8.81 -2.34 23.14
CA VAL A 2 8.06 -3.44 22.51
C VAL A 2 8.36 -4.81 23.13
N PRO A 3 9.64 -5.25 23.29
CA PRO A 3 9.93 -6.59 23.83
C PRO A 3 9.39 -6.78 25.25
N SER A 4 9.51 -5.75 26.09
CA SER A 4 9.01 -5.74 27.47
C SER A 4 7.49 -5.83 27.60
N ARG A 5 6.74 -5.45 26.55
CA ARG A 5 5.26 -5.47 26.55
C ARG A 5 4.69 -6.58 25.67
N MET A 6 5.55 -7.31 24.96
CA MET A 6 5.18 -8.38 24.03
C MET A 6 4.15 -7.97 22.97
N ASN A 7 4.13 -6.70 22.56
CA ASN A 7 3.18 -6.18 21.58
C ASN A 7 3.77 -6.19 20.16
N VAL A 8 3.90 -7.38 19.57
CA VAL A 8 4.44 -7.56 18.21
C VAL A 8 3.51 -6.98 17.15
N GLY A 9 2.20 -6.90 17.42
CA GLY A 9 1.21 -6.37 16.48
C GLY A 9 1.52 -4.96 15.98
N GLN A 10 2.10 -4.11 16.82
CA GLN A 10 2.52 -2.74 16.44
C GLN A 10 3.60 -2.73 15.35
N ILE A 11 4.49 -3.72 15.34
CA ILE A 11 5.53 -3.85 14.31
C ILE A 11 4.89 -4.25 12.99
N LEU A 12 3.99 -5.25 13.03
CA LEU A 12 3.26 -5.71 11.84
C LEU A 12 2.39 -4.59 11.25
N GLU A 13 1.71 -3.82 12.09
CA GLU A 13 0.93 -2.64 11.70
C GLU A 13 1.80 -1.57 11.03
N THR A 14 3.00 -1.33 11.56
CA THR A 14 3.94 -0.36 10.98
C THR A 14 4.39 -0.79 9.58
N HIS A 15 4.76 -2.05 9.40
CA HIS A 15 5.15 -2.59 8.09
C HIS A 15 3.99 -2.55 7.08
N LEU A 16 2.80 -2.98 7.52
CA LEU A 16 1.61 -2.99 6.68
C LEU A 16 1.20 -1.57 6.29
N GLY A 17 1.18 -0.63 7.24
CA GLY A 17 0.88 0.77 6.97
C GLY A 17 1.87 1.41 6.00
N TRP A 18 3.14 1.03 6.06
CA TRP A 18 4.15 1.51 5.11
C TRP A 18 3.92 0.96 3.70
N ALA A 19 3.62 -0.34 3.57
CA ALA A 19 3.24 -0.94 2.29
C ALA A 19 2.00 -0.24 1.70
N CYS A 20 0.95 -0.03 2.50
CA CYS A 20 -0.26 0.66 2.08
C CYS A 20 0.01 2.08 1.58
N ARG A 21 0.87 2.84 2.28
CA ARG A 21 1.29 4.18 1.85
C ARG A 21 2.08 4.16 0.54
N GLY A 22 2.97 3.19 0.38
CA GLY A 22 3.76 2.99 -0.84
C GLY A 22 2.88 2.66 -2.05
N LEU A 23 1.95 1.72 -1.90
CA LEU A 23 0.97 1.39 -2.94
C LEU A 23 0.07 2.59 -3.28
N GLY A 24 -0.37 3.36 -2.29
CA GLY A 24 -1.16 4.57 -2.53
C GLY A 24 -0.42 5.61 -3.38
N ARG A 25 0.89 5.78 -3.15
CA ARG A 25 1.73 6.63 -4.01
C ARG A 25 1.76 6.13 -5.45
N GLN A 26 1.98 4.83 -5.66
CA GLN A 26 1.96 4.25 -7.00
C GLN A 26 0.60 4.39 -7.69
N VAL A 27 -0.52 4.32 -6.95
CA VAL A 27 -1.86 4.58 -7.49
C VAL A 27 -1.98 6.04 -7.93
N GLY A 28 -1.47 6.98 -7.14
CA GLY A 28 -1.42 8.40 -7.52
C GLY A 28 -0.61 8.65 -8.79
N ASP A 29 0.59 8.06 -8.89
CA ASP A 29 1.44 8.18 -10.08
C ASP A 29 0.76 7.63 -11.34
N THR A 30 0.03 6.52 -11.22
CA THR A 30 -0.75 5.96 -12.32
C THR A 30 -1.96 6.81 -12.66
N LEU A 31 -2.66 7.33 -11.65
CA LEU A 31 -3.81 8.22 -11.85
C LEU A 31 -3.43 9.47 -12.63
N GLU A 32 -2.29 10.10 -12.32
CA GLU A 32 -1.79 11.24 -13.08
C GLU A 32 -1.53 10.89 -14.56
N LYS A 33 -0.98 9.70 -14.84
CA LYS A 33 -0.76 9.22 -16.21
C LYS A 33 -2.09 8.98 -16.93
N VAL A 34 -3.07 8.37 -16.26
CA VAL A 34 -4.41 8.15 -16.83
C VAL A 34 -5.10 9.46 -17.16
N GLN A 35 -5.01 10.47 -16.29
CA GLN A 35 -5.59 11.80 -16.55
C GLN A 35 -4.94 12.51 -17.75
N ARG A 36 -3.67 12.22 -18.05
CA ARG A 36 -2.95 12.78 -19.22
C ARG A 36 -3.25 12.02 -20.51
N ASP A 37 -3.21 10.69 -20.46
CA ASP A 37 -3.23 9.84 -21.66
C ASP A 37 -4.63 9.30 -22.00
N GLY A 38 -5.59 9.43 -21.10
CA GLY A 38 -6.96 8.91 -21.26
C GLY A 38 -7.08 7.39 -21.21
N LYS A 39 -6.03 6.67 -20.78
CA LYS A 39 -5.98 5.21 -20.75
C LYS A 39 -6.24 4.68 -19.33
N PHE A 40 -7.41 4.09 -19.11
CA PHE A 40 -7.81 3.54 -17.80
C PHE A 40 -7.32 2.10 -17.54
N GLU A 41 -6.88 1.37 -18.58
CA GLU A 41 -6.38 0.00 -18.43
C GLU A 41 -5.28 -0.17 -17.37
N PRO A 42 -4.25 0.70 -17.28
CA PRO A 42 -3.20 0.56 -16.27
C PRO A 42 -3.74 0.71 -14.85
N LEU A 43 -4.67 1.66 -14.64
CA LEU A 43 -5.28 1.89 -13.34
C LEU A 43 -6.15 0.69 -12.93
N ARG A 44 -6.99 0.18 -13.84
CA ARG A 44 -7.80 -1.03 -13.58
C ARG A 44 -6.92 -2.24 -13.24
N LYS A 45 -5.85 -2.46 -14.01
CA LYS A 45 -4.91 -3.56 -13.75
C LYS A 45 -4.24 -3.43 -12.38
N GLN A 46 -3.83 -2.22 -12.00
CA GLN A 46 -3.21 -1.96 -10.71
C GLN A 46 -4.19 -2.18 -9.55
N MET A 47 -5.44 -1.74 -9.68
CA MET A 47 -6.47 -1.98 -8.67
C MET A 47 -6.76 -3.48 -8.48
N LYS A 48 -6.85 -4.25 -9.58
CA LYS A 48 -6.97 -5.73 -9.53
C LYS A 48 -5.76 -6.38 -8.87
N ALA A 49 -4.56 -5.84 -9.08
CA ALA A 49 -3.35 -6.38 -8.46
C ALA A 49 -3.31 -6.15 -6.94
N ILE A 50 -3.84 -5.01 -6.46
CA ILE A 50 -3.82 -4.63 -5.04
C ILE A 50 -4.94 -5.32 -4.26
N TYR A 51 -6.18 -5.30 -4.76
CA TYR A 51 -7.36 -5.82 -4.06
C TYR A 51 -7.78 -7.23 -4.52
N GLY A 52 -7.04 -7.83 -5.44
CA GLY A 52 -7.39 -9.12 -6.03
C GLY A 52 -8.49 -9.03 -7.09
N ALA A 53 -8.64 -10.11 -7.84
CA ALA A 53 -9.62 -10.22 -8.94
C ALA A 53 -11.08 -10.31 -8.46
N GLU A 54 -11.29 -10.55 -7.16
CA GLU A 54 -12.61 -10.77 -6.57
C GLU A 54 -13.30 -9.45 -6.16
N THR A 55 -12.59 -8.32 -6.25
CA THR A 55 -13.13 -7.02 -5.87
C THR A 55 -13.67 -6.28 -7.10
N ASP A 56 -14.94 -5.89 -7.05
CA ASP A 56 -15.65 -5.18 -8.15
C ASP A 56 -15.09 -3.77 -8.46
N LEU A 57 -14.06 -3.33 -7.74
CA LEU A 57 -13.39 -2.03 -7.92
C LEU A 57 -12.95 -1.76 -9.36
N ALA A 58 -12.51 -2.81 -10.06
CA ALA A 58 -12.02 -2.69 -11.41
C ALA A 58 -13.09 -2.85 -12.49
N ASP A 59 -14.34 -3.11 -12.09
CA ASP A 59 -15.51 -3.16 -12.97
C ASP A 59 -16.39 -1.90 -12.82
N LEU A 60 -16.02 -0.99 -11.91
CA LEU A 60 -16.65 0.32 -11.76
C LEU A 60 -16.57 1.16 -13.05
N PRO A 61 -17.53 2.06 -13.29
CA PRO A 61 -17.43 3.09 -14.32
C PRO A 61 -16.14 3.92 -14.19
N ASP A 62 -15.63 4.46 -15.31
CA ASP A 62 -14.37 5.21 -15.32
C ASP A 62 -14.38 6.41 -14.34
N THR A 63 -15.53 7.09 -14.20
CA THR A 63 -15.71 8.20 -13.25
C THR A 63 -15.53 7.77 -11.80
N ASP A 64 -16.07 6.61 -11.47
CA ASP A 64 -16.11 6.08 -10.12
C ASP A 64 -14.77 5.46 -9.76
N LEU A 65 -14.11 4.84 -10.74
CA LEU A 65 -12.75 4.33 -10.64
C LEU A 65 -11.75 5.46 -10.33
N VAL A 66 -11.87 6.61 -11.00
CA VAL A 66 -11.04 7.79 -10.71
C VAL A 66 -11.27 8.30 -9.29
N THR A 67 -12.53 8.38 -8.86
CA THR A 67 -12.88 8.84 -7.52
C THR A 67 -12.32 7.89 -6.45
N ALA A 68 -12.46 6.59 -6.65
CA ALA A 68 -11.88 5.58 -5.77
C ALA A 68 -10.35 5.67 -5.74
N ALA A 69 -9.70 5.80 -6.89
CA ALA A 69 -8.24 5.96 -6.98
C ALA A 69 -7.75 7.23 -6.27
N GLN A 70 -8.48 8.34 -6.37
CA GLN A 70 -8.17 9.59 -5.66
C GLN A 70 -8.16 9.38 -4.15
N GLN A 71 -9.15 8.68 -3.61
CA GLN A 71 -9.23 8.37 -2.17
C GLN A 71 -8.05 7.49 -1.71
N LEU A 72 -7.57 6.60 -2.58
CA LEU A 72 -6.49 5.66 -2.26
C LEU A 72 -5.08 6.24 -2.44
N THR A 73 -4.93 7.43 -3.02
CA THR A 73 -3.62 8.12 -3.14
C THR A 73 -2.96 8.39 -1.79
N GLY A 74 -3.76 8.56 -0.74
CA GLY A 74 -3.31 8.71 0.65
C GLY A 74 -2.67 7.43 1.21
N GLY A 75 -3.02 6.28 0.66
CA GLY A 75 -2.67 4.96 1.14
C GLY A 75 -3.82 4.01 0.85
N VAL A 76 -3.48 2.79 0.44
CA VAL A 76 -4.47 1.75 0.18
C VAL A 76 -5.13 1.36 1.49
N ALA A 77 -6.46 1.42 1.57
CA ALA A 77 -7.21 0.97 2.72
C ALA A 77 -7.20 -0.56 2.78
N ILE A 78 -6.89 -1.13 3.95
CA ILE A 78 -6.88 -2.57 4.19
C ILE A 78 -7.63 -2.89 5.49
N ALA A 79 -8.23 -4.08 5.55
CA ALA A 79 -8.86 -4.59 6.74
C ALA A 79 -8.18 -5.90 7.17
N THR A 80 -7.77 -5.97 8.44
CA THR A 80 -7.23 -7.18 9.06
C THR A 80 -8.14 -7.58 10.23
N PRO A 81 -9.04 -8.57 10.05
CA PRO A 81 -9.89 -9.07 11.13
C PRO A 81 -9.07 -9.52 12.35
N VAL A 82 -9.65 -9.38 13.55
CA VAL A 82 -8.94 -9.63 14.84
C VAL A 82 -8.37 -11.05 14.94
N PHE A 83 -9.02 -12.04 14.30
CA PHE A 83 -8.63 -13.46 14.38
C PHE A 83 -8.19 -14.07 13.04
N ASP A 84 -8.27 -13.30 11.94
CA ASP A 84 -7.88 -13.73 10.60
C ASP A 84 -7.16 -12.59 9.87
N GLY A 85 -6.21 -11.99 10.59
CA GLY A 85 -5.45 -10.84 10.11
C GLY A 85 -4.40 -11.23 9.08
N ALA A 86 -3.82 -10.20 8.44
CA ALA A 86 -2.73 -10.39 7.48
C ALA A 86 -1.54 -11.12 8.15
N ARG A 87 -1.03 -12.15 7.47
CA ARG A 87 0.16 -12.87 7.92
C ARG A 87 1.42 -12.14 7.46
N GLU A 88 2.55 -12.51 8.04
CA GLU A 88 3.86 -11.94 7.67
C GLU A 88 4.14 -12.06 6.17
N ASP A 89 3.83 -13.21 5.57
CA ASP A 89 3.99 -13.43 4.13
C ASP A 89 3.14 -12.48 3.27
N ASP A 90 1.96 -12.09 3.76
CA ASP A 90 1.08 -11.16 3.05
C ASP A 90 1.66 -9.75 3.11
N ILE A 91 2.12 -9.33 4.30
CA ILE A 91 2.80 -8.04 4.50
C ILE A 91 4.06 -7.96 3.64
N ASN A 92 4.86 -9.03 3.58
CA ASN A 92 6.06 -9.10 2.76
C ASN A 92 5.76 -8.95 1.27
N LYS A 93 4.72 -9.61 0.75
CA LYS A 93 4.28 -9.43 -0.65
C LYS A 93 3.83 -8.00 -0.92
N MET A 94 3.12 -7.38 0.02
CA MET A 94 2.67 -6.00 -0.12
C MET A 94 3.83 -5.01 -0.10
N LEU A 95 4.83 -5.22 0.76
CA LEU A 95 6.06 -4.42 0.77
C LEU A 95 6.78 -4.52 -0.57
N GLU A 96 6.94 -5.72 -1.13
CA GLU A 96 7.56 -5.90 -2.45
C GLU A 96 6.75 -5.22 -3.56
N ALA A 97 5.42 -5.35 -3.55
CA ALA A 97 4.55 -4.68 -4.50
C ALA A 97 4.67 -3.14 -4.40
N ALA A 98 4.89 -2.61 -3.20
CA ALA A 98 5.15 -1.20 -2.95
C ALA A 98 6.58 -0.76 -3.36
N GLY A 99 7.45 -1.69 -3.79
CA GLY A 99 8.86 -1.41 -4.12
C GLY A 99 9.78 -1.30 -2.89
N LEU A 100 9.35 -1.86 -1.76
CA LEU A 100 10.08 -1.84 -0.49
C LEU A 100 10.76 -3.20 -0.22
N SER A 101 11.76 -3.20 0.65
CA SER A 101 12.39 -4.43 1.14
C SER A 101 11.41 -5.23 1.99
N LYS A 102 11.41 -6.57 1.84
CA LYS A 102 10.71 -7.51 2.72
C LYS A 102 11.07 -7.35 4.19
N SER A 103 12.27 -6.84 4.50
CA SER A 103 12.65 -6.59 5.89
C SER A 103 11.79 -5.53 6.58
N GLY A 104 11.08 -4.67 5.83
CA GLY A 104 10.34 -3.54 6.41
C GLY A 104 11.26 -2.53 7.10
N GLN A 105 12.55 -2.52 6.78
CA GLN A 105 13.58 -1.69 7.40
C GLN A 105 14.35 -0.91 6.33
N VAL A 106 14.68 0.34 6.64
CA VAL A 106 15.56 1.19 5.84
C VAL A 106 16.59 1.86 6.72
N LYS A 107 17.71 2.20 6.11
CA LYS A 107 18.71 3.06 6.71
C LYS A 107 18.21 4.50 6.74
N LEU A 108 18.27 5.13 7.91
CA LEU A 108 17.92 6.53 8.11
C LEU A 108 19.19 7.30 8.46
N TYR A 109 19.22 8.58 8.14
CA TYR A 109 20.32 9.48 8.49
C TYR A 109 19.84 10.46 9.56
N ASP A 110 20.67 10.79 10.55
CA ASP A 110 20.30 11.78 11.58
C ASP A 110 20.19 13.17 10.93
N GLY A 111 19.03 13.80 11.04
CA GLY A 111 18.77 15.13 10.46
C GLY A 111 19.58 16.29 11.06
N ARG A 112 20.30 16.07 12.18
CA ARG A 112 21.18 17.06 12.81
C ARG A 112 22.64 16.93 12.38
N SER A 113 23.17 15.71 12.30
CA SER A 113 24.59 15.46 11.98
C SER A 113 24.81 14.99 10.54
N GLY A 114 23.79 14.45 9.87
CA GLY A 114 23.90 13.81 8.56
C GLY A 114 24.52 12.41 8.60
N GLU A 115 24.78 11.87 9.79
CA GLU A 115 25.39 10.55 9.94
C GLU A 115 24.38 9.42 9.61
N PRO A 116 24.88 8.33 8.99
CA PRO A 116 24.10 7.15 8.59
C PRO A 116 23.52 6.28 9.72
#